data_AF-A0A0F0CIU2-F1
#
_entry.id   AF-A0A0F0CIU2-F1
#
_cell.length_a   1.000
_cell.length_b   1.000
_cell.length_c   1.000
_cell.angle_alpha   90.00
_cell.angle_beta   90.00
_cell.angle_gamma   90.00
#
_symmetry.space_group_name_H-M   'P 1'
#
loop_
_entity.id
_entity.type
_entity.pdbx_description
1 polymer ?
#
loop_
_entity_poly.entity_id
_entity_poly.type
_entity_poly.pdbx_seq_one_letter_code
_entity_poly.pdbx_strand_id
1 'polypeptide(L)'
;MGDDVESNAESNAESDAGSVILGTYCFKEGGSIYLPMGDNLKFQSGQVSEAHEIYHAQLQGISVAGILMNILDLEQAAADSLDQRHAEHVQKINLILEQRTRKIHEIYANSMELASLYQYGGFRAVQKGYNSKTKEYREFSSYFYELVQDTHMDHTEKCRQITLLCKDALHMDVASEEWRAAVGDGTAFQAYLDCHGYFDERFYGLYQEWKKGNGKSGYQKVQWEPEVWIGQLKHAGLIKYCSDMVEHALQNIDRCMIDEFDYVEKLAERVKAFDLSHIRVRRDIGEEMLRQEGVLVIKNCYNLGKAEDVFVIGRADLADGSWYSGYEWSGRKLEHFLEKAGFLMIPFMEYDSVNERAGFLPAGSKMLFVLLEDFSHCLKWIQKAREKGELYIGDLTHKENDSCFTVLFFNPREKPDTVFVYPVTRRLAENLKRSAGLDGQVLYADQPEFLKLFAGFDDLLEVLKSFQWLLAFFTDSRVAGIDPESPHTWLGIDLFRSIGNVMFQINPERYLRNLHCLPTKRTVGTPFWALMEFSGACNTGKTYSVGGNLLLFRSREAAQQWKEQCQIRETGIRTYEAAGIDLYYWEFLKKYLLHMDAEVYILGNEENRKASVAEIDGILRENS
;
A
#
# COMPACT_ATOMS: atom_id res chain seq x y z
N MET A 1 -57.29 -19.20 -8.08
CA MET A 1 -56.83 -19.94 -9.28
C MET A 1 -55.98 -18.94 -10.05
N GLY A 2 -54.67 -18.97 -9.99
CA GLY A 2 -53.76 -20.07 -9.69
C GLY A 2 -52.65 -20.01 -10.74
N ASP A 3 -51.48 -19.60 -10.26
CA ASP A 3 -50.12 -20.00 -10.63
C ASP A 3 -49.51 -19.62 -12.00
N ASP A 4 -48.45 -18.81 -11.87
CA ASP A 4 -47.07 -19.00 -12.34
C ASP A 4 -46.75 -19.14 -13.82
N VAL A 5 -46.03 -18.12 -14.34
CA VAL A 5 -44.73 -18.33 -15.02
C VAL A 5 -43.80 -17.17 -14.63
N GLU A 6 -42.95 -17.44 -13.63
CA GLU A 6 -41.64 -16.83 -13.43
C GLU A 6 -40.71 -17.10 -14.65
N SER A 7 -39.59 -16.38 -14.69
CA SER A 7 -38.43 -16.50 -15.60
C SER A 7 -38.45 -15.61 -16.85
N ASN A 8 -37.82 -14.44 -16.72
CA ASN A 8 -36.83 -13.92 -17.69
C ASN A 8 -36.08 -12.70 -17.09
N ALA A 9 -35.76 -12.80 -15.80
CA ALA A 9 -34.90 -11.86 -15.07
C ALA A 9 -33.68 -12.62 -14.54
N GLU A 10 -32.93 -13.27 -15.43
CA GLU A 10 -31.63 -13.91 -15.16
C GLU A 10 -31.05 -14.32 -16.52
N SER A 11 -30.03 -13.60 -17.03
CA SER A 11 -29.05 -14.10 -18.04
C SER A 11 -28.18 -13.03 -18.73
N ASN A 12 -28.16 -11.76 -18.31
CA ASN A 12 -27.26 -10.75 -18.90
C ASN A 12 -26.21 -10.20 -17.92
N ALA A 13 -25.64 -11.07 -17.07
CA ALA A 13 -24.50 -10.74 -16.19
C ALA A 13 -23.17 -11.40 -16.63
N GLU A 14 -23.11 -11.96 -17.83
CA GLU A 14 -21.88 -12.55 -18.40
C GLU A 14 -21.65 -12.03 -19.82
N SER A 15 -21.06 -10.84 -19.96
CA SER A 15 -20.21 -10.46 -21.11
C SER A 15 -19.65 -9.06 -20.91
N ASP A 16 -18.35 -8.90 -21.22
CA ASP A 16 -17.55 -7.65 -21.38
C ASP A 16 -16.47 -7.32 -20.33
N ALA A 17 -16.15 -8.20 -19.40
CA ALA A 17 -14.92 -8.08 -18.59
C ALA A 17 -13.74 -8.87 -19.22
N GLY A 18 -13.41 -8.55 -20.46
CA GLY A 18 -12.18 -9.08 -21.05
C GLY A 18 -10.97 -8.43 -20.37
N SER A 19 -10.09 -9.22 -19.76
CA SER A 19 -9.09 -8.78 -18.76
C SER A 19 -8.34 -7.51 -19.18
N VAL A 20 -8.84 -6.36 -18.71
CA VAL A 20 -8.19 -5.06 -18.93
C VAL A 20 -7.03 -5.00 -17.95
N ILE A 21 -5.80 -5.14 -18.45
CA ILE A 21 -4.60 -4.88 -17.66
C ILE A 21 -4.48 -3.37 -17.52
N LEU A 22 -4.53 -2.91 -16.28
CA LEU A 22 -4.62 -1.49 -15.94
C LEU A 22 -3.44 -1.02 -15.10
N GLY A 23 -2.43 -1.86 -14.94
CA GLY A 23 -1.19 -1.54 -14.26
C GLY A 23 -0.18 -0.84 -15.17
N THR A 24 0.85 -0.29 -14.57
CA THR A 24 2.01 0.23 -15.29
C THR A 24 3.27 -0.02 -14.48
N TYR A 25 4.24 -0.66 -15.11
CA TYR A 25 5.59 -0.76 -14.58
C TYR A 25 6.42 0.47 -14.94
N CYS A 26 7.05 1.12 -13.95
CA CYS A 26 7.91 2.28 -14.14
C CYS A 26 9.36 1.98 -13.73
N PHE A 27 10.28 2.22 -14.67
CA PHE A 27 11.68 1.88 -14.50
C PHE A 27 12.49 2.93 -13.70
N LYS A 28 12.05 4.20 -13.69
CA LYS A 28 12.80 5.34 -13.14
C LYS A 28 13.12 5.24 -11.63
N GLU A 29 12.39 4.42 -10.89
CA GLU A 29 12.57 4.21 -9.44
C GLU A 29 13.19 2.84 -9.10
N GLY A 30 13.89 2.23 -10.05
CA GLY A 30 14.41 0.86 -9.90
C GLY A 30 13.33 -0.21 -10.07
N GLY A 31 12.22 0.10 -10.72
CA GLY A 31 11.15 -0.82 -11.08
C GLY A 31 9.95 -0.83 -10.13
N SER A 32 9.24 0.30 -10.00
CA SER A 32 7.97 0.37 -9.27
C SER A 32 6.81 -0.12 -10.13
N ILE A 33 5.83 -0.80 -9.52
CA ILE A 33 4.64 -1.29 -10.22
C ILE A 33 3.46 -0.45 -9.73
N TYR A 34 2.92 0.43 -10.56
CA TYR A 34 1.75 1.21 -10.21
C TYR A 34 0.46 0.48 -10.64
N LEU A 35 -0.46 0.30 -9.69
CA LEU A 35 -1.78 -0.29 -9.91
C LEU A 35 -2.86 0.71 -9.49
N PRO A 36 -3.45 1.48 -10.41
CA PRO A 36 -4.47 2.46 -10.09
C PRO A 36 -5.71 1.79 -9.50
N MET A 37 -6.05 2.11 -8.25
CA MET A 37 -7.16 1.49 -7.53
C MET A 37 -8.50 1.67 -8.25
N GLY A 38 -8.78 2.86 -8.78
CA GLY A 38 -10.05 3.21 -9.41
C GLY A 38 -10.45 2.26 -10.53
N ASP A 39 -9.69 2.28 -11.62
CA ASP A 39 -9.98 1.44 -12.77
C ASP A 39 -9.94 -0.05 -12.39
N ASN A 40 -8.96 -0.48 -11.59
CA ASN A 40 -8.88 -1.88 -11.19
C ASN A 40 -10.06 -2.36 -10.32
N LEU A 41 -10.66 -1.49 -9.49
CA LEU A 41 -11.90 -1.79 -8.76
C LEU A 41 -13.10 -1.82 -9.71
N LYS A 42 -13.21 -0.83 -10.60
CA LYS A 42 -14.30 -0.73 -11.59
C LYS A 42 -14.38 -1.96 -12.48
N PHE A 43 -13.23 -2.47 -12.94
CA PHE A 43 -13.14 -3.63 -13.82
C PHE A 43 -12.87 -4.94 -13.09
N GLN A 44 -12.76 -4.92 -11.75
CA GLN A 44 -12.43 -6.07 -10.90
C GLN A 44 -11.17 -6.82 -11.36
N SER A 45 -10.19 -6.10 -11.89
CA SER A 45 -8.99 -6.63 -12.54
C SER A 45 -7.73 -6.58 -11.66
N GLY A 46 -7.85 -6.10 -10.42
CA GLY A 46 -6.70 -5.80 -9.56
C GLY A 46 -5.73 -6.97 -9.36
N GLN A 47 -6.23 -8.17 -9.03
CA GLN A 47 -5.36 -9.33 -8.78
C GLN A 47 -4.62 -9.78 -10.05
N VAL A 48 -5.33 -9.78 -11.18
CA VAL A 48 -4.76 -10.16 -12.49
C VAL A 48 -3.74 -9.13 -12.94
N SER A 49 -4.05 -7.84 -12.80
CA SER A 49 -3.12 -6.76 -13.15
C SER A 49 -1.88 -6.77 -12.25
N GLU A 50 -2.03 -7.01 -10.95
CA GLU A 50 -0.90 -7.16 -10.02
C GLU A 50 0.03 -8.29 -10.46
N ALA A 51 -0.51 -9.48 -10.73
CA ALA A 51 0.28 -10.62 -11.19
C ALA A 51 0.98 -10.33 -12.53
N HIS A 52 0.25 -9.78 -13.50
CA HIS A 52 0.77 -9.48 -14.83
C HIS A 52 1.96 -8.53 -14.78
N GLU A 53 1.83 -7.41 -14.06
CA GLU A 53 2.92 -6.43 -13.93
C GLU A 53 4.12 -6.96 -13.13
N ILE A 54 3.89 -7.82 -12.13
CA ILE A 54 4.99 -8.50 -11.42
C ILE A 54 5.78 -9.39 -12.37
N TYR A 55 5.12 -10.12 -13.28
CA TYR A 55 5.81 -10.96 -14.26
C TYR A 55 6.54 -10.14 -15.33
N HIS A 56 6.01 -8.98 -15.73
CA HIS A 56 6.77 -8.02 -16.55
C HIS A 56 8.07 -7.60 -15.85
N ALA A 57 7.98 -7.20 -14.58
CA ALA A 57 9.13 -6.82 -13.77
C ALA A 57 10.12 -7.98 -13.53
N GLN A 58 9.61 -9.22 -13.42
CA GLN A 58 10.44 -10.42 -13.26
C GLN A 58 11.31 -10.65 -14.50
N LEU A 59 10.70 -10.73 -15.69
CA LEU A 59 11.45 -10.96 -16.93
C LEU A 59 12.46 -9.84 -17.20
N GLN A 60 12.09 -8.60 -16.88
CA GLN A 60 12.99 -7.46 -16.92
C GLN A 60 14.23 -7.67 -16.03
N GLY A 61 14.03 -8.10 -14.78
CA GLY A 61 15.11 -8.25 -13.80
C GLY A 61 16.08 -9.40 -14.08
N ILE A 62 15.67 -10.39 -14.88
CA ILE A 62 16.45 -11.61 -15.13
C ILE A 62 16.96 -11.74 -16.58
N SER A 63 16.50 -10.89 -17.50
CA SER A 63 16.90 -10.93 -18.91
C SER A 63 17.99 -9.90 -19.20
N VAL A 64 18.85 -10.22 -20.18
CA VAL A 64 19.93 -9.35 -20.63
C VAL A 64 19.41 -8.00 -21.12
N ALA A 65 18.41 -8.01 -22.01
CA ALA A 65 17.79 -6.78 -22.50
C ALA A 65 17.13 -5.98 -21.37
N GLY A 66 16.45 -6.65 -20.44
CA GLY A 66 15.81 -6.01 -19.29
C GLY A 66 16.79 -5.36 -18.31
N ILE A 67 17.91 -6.02 -18.02
CA ILE A 67 18.98 -5.45 -17.19
C ILE A 67 19.59 -4.21 -17.88
N LEU A 68 19.80 -4.26 -19.20
CA LEU A 68 20.27 -3.10 -19.96
C LEU A 68 19.29 -1.92 -19.84
N MET A 69 17.98 -2.16 -20.01
CA MET A 69 16.96 -1.13 -19.84
C MET A 69 17.05 -0.48 -18.45
N ASN A 70 17.13 -1.28 -17.39
CA ASN A 70 17.25 -0.78 -16.02
C ASN A 70 18.51 0.09 -15.79
N ILE A 71 19.64 -0.27 -16.40
CA ILE A 71 20.88 0.53 -16.31
C ILE A 71 20.70 1.88 -17.03
N LEU A 72 20.10 1.87 -18.22
CA LEU A 72 19.83 3.08 -19.00
C LEU A 72 18.87 4.01 -18.24
N ASP A 73 17.85 3.48 -17.56
CA ASP A 73 16.94 4.28 -16.74
C ASP A 73 17.64 4.92 -15.54
N LEU A 74 18.53 4.18 -14.86
CA LEU A 74 19.35 4.73 -13.78
C LEU A 74 20.27 5.85 -14.27
N GLU A 75 20.90 5.68 -15.44
CA GLU A 75 21.71 6.72 -16.05
C GLU A 75 20.86 7.93 -16.44
N GLN A 76 19.70 7.72 -17.07
CA GLN A 76 18.80 8.81 -17.45
C GLN A 76 18.38 9.62 -16.21
N ALA A 77 17.98 8.95 -15.13
CA ALA A 77 17.59 9.62 -13.89
C ALA A 77 18.75 10.40 -13.26
N ALA A 78 19.97 9.87 -13.30
CA ALA A 78 21.16 10.58 -12.83
C ALA A 78 21.52 11.79 -13.71
N ALA A 79 21.28 11.69 -15.02
CA ALA A 79 21.60 12.73 -16.00
C ALA A 79 20.54 13.84 -16.10
N ASP A 80 19.28 13.57 -15.74
CA ASP A 80 18.09 14.41 -16.01
C ASP A 80 18.27 15.87 -15.57
N SER A 81 19.01 16.10 -14.48
CA SER A 81 19.28 17.44 -13.93
C SER A 81 20.67 18.01 -14.28
N LEU A 82 21.56 17.21 -14.87
CA LEU A 82 22.97 17.55 -15.11
C LEU A 82 23.31 17.69 -16.60
N ASP A 83 22.71 16.88 -17.46
CA ASP A 83 23.04 16.77 -18.89
C ASP A 83 21.82 16.27 -19.69
N GLN A 84 20.91 17.19 -20.00
CA GLN A 84 19.66 16.88 -20.67
C GLN A 84 19.85 16.20 -22.04
N ARG A 85 20.90 16.57 -22.80
CA ARG A 85 21.16 15.96 -24.11
C ARG A 85 21.54 14.49 -23.98
N HIS A 86 22.33 14.17 -22.96
CA HIS A 86 22.67 12.79 -22.64
C HIS A 86 21.44 12.01 -22.15
N ALA A 87 20.64 12.61 -21.27
CA ALA A 87 19.39 12.00 -20.79
C ALA A 87 18.43 11.65 -21.96
N GLU A 88 18.24 12.57 -22.91
CA GLU A 88 17.43 12.35 -24.12
C GLU A 88 18.01 11.26 -25.04
N HIS A 89 19.34 11.20 -25.17
CA HIS A 89 20.01 10.17 -25.96
C HIS A 89 19.81 8.78 -25.36
N VAL A 90 20.07 8.63 -24.07
CA VAL A 90 19.86 7.37 -23.32
C VAL A 90 18.40 6.94 -23.37
N GLN A 91 17.46 7.88 -23.18
CA GLN A 91 16.03 7.62 -23.30
C GLN A 91 15.65 7.05 -24.68
N LYS A 92 16.23 7.60 -25.76
CA LYS A 92 15.95 7.11 -27.12
C LYS A 92 16.39 5.66 -27.30
N ILE A 93 17.55 5.28 -26.79
CA ILE A 93 18.02 3.88 -26.82
C ILE A 93 17.07 2.98 -26.03
N ASN A 94 16.64 3.43 -24.85
CA ASN A 94 15.75 2.66 -24.00
C ASN A 94 14.38 2.41 -24.65
N LEU A 95 13.78 3.43 -25.28
CA LEU A 95 12.52 3.32 -26.03
C LEU A 95 12.60 2.30 -27.18
N ILE A 96 13.76 2.20 -27.84
CA ILE A 96 13.98 1.21 -28.91
C ILE A 96 13.94 -0.21 -28.34
N LEU A 97 14.60 -0.45 -27.19
CA LEU A 97 14.56 -1.74 -26.50
C LEU A 97 13.14 -2.09 -26.08
N GLU A 98 12.45 -1.18 -25.40
CA GLU A 98 11.09 -1.38 -24.91
C GLU A 98 10.14 -1.80 -26.05
N GLN A 99 10.21 -1.12 -27.20
CA GLN A 99 9.39 -1.45 -28.36
C GLN A 99 9.71 -2.83 -28.95
N ARG A 100 10.98 -3.24 -28.93
CA ARG A 100 11.43 -4.49 -29.54
C ARG A 100 11.30 -5.70 -28.62
N THR A 101 11.23 -5.52 -27.31
CA THR A 101 11.06 -6.61 -26.33
C THR A 101 9.60 -6.80 -25.88
N ARG A 102 8.74 -5.79 -26.06
CA ARG A 102 7.33 -5.77 -25.60
C ARG A 102 6.57 -7.07 -25.84
N LYS A 103 6.64 -7.63 -27.05
CA LYS A 103 5.87 -8.82 -27.41
C LYS A 103 6.26 -10.04 -26.57
N ILE A 104 7.56 -10.23 -26.31
CA ILE A 104 8.05 -11.36 -25.51
C ILE A 104 7.66 -11.17 -24.04
N HIS A 105 7.76 -9.94 -23.54
CA HIS A 105 7.25 -9.56 -22.22
C HIS A 105 5.76 -9.90 -22.08
N GLU A 106 4.93 -9.55 -23.06
CA GLU A 106 3.51 -9.90 -23.04
C GLU A 106 3.27 -11.41 -23.13
N ILE A 107 3.99 -12.15 -23.98
CA ILE A 107 3.90 -13.62 -24.02
C ILE A 107 4.23 -14.22 -22.65
N TYR A 108 5.30 -13.75 -22.01
CA TYR A 108 5.74 -14.21 -20.71
C TYR A 108 4.69 -13.95 -19.63
N ALA A 109 4.30 -12.68 -19.43
CA ALA A 109 3.37 -12.28 -18.37
C ALA A 109 2.01 -12.98 -18.50
N ASN A 110 1.45 -13.01 -19.72
CA ASN A 110 0.19 -13.70 -19.99
C ASN A 110 0.26 -15.22 -19.70
N SER A 111 1.39 -15.85 -20.01
CA SER A 111 1.56 -17.30 -19.82
C SER A 111 1.78 -17.66 -18.35
N MET A 112 2.55 -16.84 -17.63
CA MET A 112 2.75 -16.98 -16.19
C MET A 112 1.45 -16.74 -15.41
N GLU A 113 0.65 -15.75 -15.80
CA GLU A 113 -0.69 -15.52 -15.26
C GLU A 113 -1.58 -16.76 -15.39
N LEU A 114 -1.63 -17.38 -16.60
CA LEU A 114 -2.40 -18.61 -16.81
C LEU A 114 -1.85 -19.79 -16.01
N ALA A 115 -0.53 -19.91 -15.88
CA ALA A 115 0.10 -20.94 -15.05
C ALA A 115 -0.31 -20.81 -13.57
N SER A 116 -0.40 -19.59 -13.07
CA SER A 116 -0.87 -19.26 -11.72
C SER A 116 -2.36 -19.52 -11.55
N LEU A 117 -3.21 -19.13 -12.51
CA LEU A 117 -4.64 -19.47 -12.50
C LEU A 117 -4.87 -20.99 -12.45
N TYR A 118 -4.04 -21.77 -13.13
CA TYR A 118 -4.12 -23.23 -13.06
C TYR A 118 -3.83 -23.75 -11.64
N GLN A 119 -2.81 -23.21 -10.97
CA GLN A 119 -2.42 -23.64 -9.63
C GLN A 119 -3.53 -23.41 -8.60
N TYR A 120 -4.19 -22.26 -8.65
CA TYR A 120 -5.19 -21.87 -7.65
C TYR A 120 -6.62 -22.29 -8.00
N GLY A 121 -6.99 -22.27 -9.28
CA GLY A 121 -8.38 -22.49 -9.74
C GLY A 121 -8.56 -23.65 -10.72
N GLY A 122 -7.47 -24.36 -11.07
CA GLY A 122 -7.49 -25.49 -12.00
C GLY A 122 -7.90 -25.13 -13.43
N PHE A 123 -8.25 -26.15 -14.21
CA PHE A 123 -8.54 -26.02 -15.65
C PHE A 123 -9.67 -25.02 -15.97
N ARG A 124 -10.73 -24.98 -15.15
CA ARG A 124 -11.87 -24.09 -15.37
C ARG A 124 -11.47 -22.61 -15.24
N ALA A 125 -10.62 -22.27 -14.28
CA ALA A 125 -10.13 -20.91 -14.11
C ALA A 125 -9.25 -20.48 -15.28
N VAL A 126 -8.37 -21.36 -15.78
CA VAL A 126 -7.55 -21.11 -16.97
C VAL A 126 -8.40 -20.88 -18.20
N GLN A 127 -9.40 -21.71 -18.44
CA GLN A 127 -10.27 -21.57 -19.61
C GLN A 127 -11.07 -20.25 -19.55
N LYS A 128 -11.55 -19.86 -18.36
CA LYS A 128 -12.22 -18.57 -18.16
C LYS A 128 -11.26 -17.40 -18.41
N GLY A 129 -10.05 -17.44 -17.83
CA GLY A 129 -9.03 -16.39 -18.01
C GLY A 129 -8.53 -16.26 -19.46
N TYR A 130 -8.35 -17.38 -20.16
CA TYR A 130 -7.96 -17.35 -21.58
C TYR A 130 -9.09 -16.79 -22.47
N ASN A 131 -10.34 -17.19 -22.23
CA ASN A 131 -11.47 -16.76 -23.06
C ASN A 131 -11.89 -15.31 -22.83
N SER A 132 -11.63 -14.75 -21.64
CA SER A 132 -11.90 -13.33 -21.38
C SER A 132 -10.91 -12.42 -22.11
N LYS A 133 -9.67 -12.85 -22.36
CA LYS A 133 -8.66 -12.02 -23.03
C LYS A 133 -9.09 -11.51 -24.41
N THR A 134 -8.65 -10.29 -24.75
CA THR A 134 -8.83 -9.74 -26.10
C THR A 134 -8.11 -10.62 -27.14
N LYS A 135 -8.39 -10.41 -28.42
CA LYS A 135 -7.81 -11.23 -29.50
C LYS A 135 -6.26 -11.25 -29.44
N GLU A 136 -5.66 -10.08 -29.26
CA GLU A 136 -4.19 -9.92 -29.17
C GLU A 136 -3.60 -10.66 -27.97
N TYR A 137 -4.19 -10.51 -26.78
CA TYR A 137 -3.69 -11.17 -25.56
C TYR A 137 -3.94 -12.68 -25.55
N ARG A 138 -4.95 -13.16 -26.29
CA ARG A 138 -5.13 -14.59 -26.57
C ARG A 138 -4.02 -15.13 -27.47
N GLU A 139 -3.59 -14.37 -28.47
CA GLU A 139 -2.46 -14.76 -29.32
C GLU A 139 -1.18 -14.90 -28.48
N PHE A 140 -0.89 -13.97 -27.55
CA PHE A 140 0.24 -14.10 -26.63
C PHE A 140 0.15 -15.33 -25.72
N SER A 141 -1.04 -15.57 -25.15
CA SER A 141 -1.29 -16.71 -24.28
C SER A 141 -1.22 -18.06 -25.01
N SER A 142 -1.49 -18.08 -26.31
CA SER A 142 -1.60 -19.31 -27.10
C SER A 142 -0.29 -20.10 -27.21
N TYR A 143 0.86 -19.42 -27.13
CA TYR A 143 2.17 -20.05 -27.25
C TYR A 143 2.40 -21.13 -26.18
N PHE A 144 2.04 -20.85 -24.93
CA PHE A 144 2.26 -21.76 -23.80
C PHE A 144 0.98 -22.38 -23.24
N TYR A 145 -0.17 -22.17 -23.89
CA TYR A 145 -1.45 -22.68 -23.40
C TYR A 145 -1.46 -24.21 -23.22
N GLU A 146 -0.90 -24.95 -24.18
CA GLU A 146 -0.78 -26.42 -24.09
C GLU A 146 0.09 -26.85 -22.89
N LEU A 147 1.21 -26.15 -22.64
CA LEU A 147 2.09 -26.39 -21.50
C LEU A 147 1.40 -26.14 -20.16
N VAL A 148 0.68 -25.02 -20.06
CA VAL A 148 -0.05 -24.64 -18.84
C VAL A 148 -1.08 -25.70 -18.47
N GLN A 149 -1.71 -26.33 -19.46
CA GLN A 149 -2.73 -27.35 -19.28
C GLN A 149 -2.19 -28.77 -19.02
N ASP A 150 -0.89 -29.00 -19.21
CA ASP A 150 -0.28 -30.32 -19.01
C ASP A 150 -0.43 -30.78 -17.55
N THR A 151 -1.17 -31.87 -17.32
CA THR A 151 -1.40 -32.42 -15.97
C THR A 151 -0.21 -33.23 -15.45
N HIS A 152 0.75 -33.58 -16.32
CA HIS A 152 1.92 -34.38 -15.97
C HIS A 152 3.12 -33.53 -15.51
N MET A 153 3.04 -32.21 -15.69
CA MET A 153 4.08 -31.26 -15.29
C MET A 153 3.62 -30.44 -14.09
N ASP A 154 4.49 -30.30 -13.09
CA ASP A 154 4.20 -29.44 -11.95
C ASP A 154 4.27 -27.95 -12.33
N HIS A 155 3.67 -27.10 -11.48
CA HIS A 155 3.59 -25.66 -11.73
C HIS A 155 4.98 -25.00 -11.80
N THR A 156 5.92 -25.44 -10.96
CA THR A 156 7.28 -24.88 -10.91
C THR A 156 8.01 -25.13 -12.21
N GLU A 157 7.93 -26.34 -12.76
CA GLU A 157 8.57 -26.71 -14.01
C GLU A 157 7.92 -26.01 -15.21
N LYS A 158 6.60 -25.83 -15.23
CA LYS A 158 5.90 -25.00 -16.23
C LYS A 158 6.45 -23.58 -16.25
N CYS A 159 6.48 -22.94 -15.08
CA CYS A 159 7.01 -21.58 -14.92
C CYS A 159 8.48 -21.49 -15.33
N ARG A 160 9.30 -22.48 -14.98
CA ARG A 160 10.71 -22.56 -15.35
C ARG A 160 10.89 -22.61 -16.86
N GLN A 161 10.13 -23.45 -17.57
CA GLN A 161 10.24 -23.57 -19.03
C GLN A 161 9.83 -22.28 -19.75
N ILE A 162 8.71 -21.67 -19.34
CA ILE A 162 8.26 -20.37 -19.87
C ILE A 162 9.34 -19.30 -19.65
N THR A 163 9.88 -19.25 -18.43
CA THR A 163 10.92 -18.29 -18.03
C THR A 163 12.18 -18.44 -18.85
N LEU A 164 12.72 -19.66 -18.98
CA LEU A 164 13.95 -19.91 -19.73
C LEU A 164 13.80 -19.52 -21.20
N LEU A 165 12.69 -19.89 -21.86
CA LEU A 165 12.47 -19.55 -23.26
C LEU A 165 12.39 -18.04 -23.50
N CYS A 166 11.64 -17.32 -22.65
CA CYS A 166 11.49 -15.88 -22.81
C CYS A 166 12.79 -15.13 -22.45
N LYS A 167 13.51 -15.59 -21.42
CA LYS A 167 14.82 -15.05 -21.00
C LYS A 167 15.87 -15.24 -22.10
N ASP A 168 15.97 -16.43 -22.67
CA ASP A 168 16.93 -16.75 -23.73
C ASP A 168 16.59 -16.01 -25.04
N ALA A 169 15.30 -15.82 -25.32
CA ALA A 169 14.87 -15.01 -26.44
C ALA A 169 15.32 -13.54 -26.31
N LEU A 170 15.37 -13.01 -25.08
CA LEU A 170 15.84 -11.65 -24.76
C LEU A 170 17.35 -11.55 -24.53
N HIS A 171 18.12 -12.60 -24.85
CA HIS A 171 19.57 -12.55 -24.79
C HIS A 171 20.16 -11.64 -25.88
N MET A 172 21.30 -11.02 -25.61
CA MET A 172 22.07 -10.21 -26.56
C MET A 172 23.55 -10.54 -26.36
N ASP A 173 24.27 -10.74 -27.46
CA ASP A 173 25.71 -10.93 -27.41
C ASP A 173 26.40 -9.56 -27.28
N VAL A 174 26.47 -9.08 -26.04
CA VAL A 174 27.10 -7.80 -25.67
C VAL A 174 28.62 -7.82 -25.89
N ALA A 175 29.22 -9.01 -26.03
CA ALA A 175 30.64 -9.13 -26.36
C ALA A 175 30.91 -8.93 -27.87
N SER A 176 29.90 -9.06 -28.74
CA SER A 176 30.06 -8.94 -30.19
C SER A 176 30.47 -7.53 -30.64
N GLU A 177 31.32 -7.44 -31.66
CA GLU A 177 31.73 -6.16 -32.26
C GLU A 177 30.54 -5.42 -32.89
N GLU A 178 29.59 -6.16 -33.46
CA GLU A 178 28.38 -5.61 -34.07
C GLU A 178 27.50 -4.90 -33.03
N TRP A 179 27.30 -5.51 -31.87
CA TRP A 179 26.56 -4.88 -30.78
C TRP A 179 27.25 -3.60 -30.30
N ARG A 180 28.57 -3.66 -30.09
CA ARG A 180 29.37 -2.51 -29.61
C ARG A 180 29.33 -1.33 -30.58
N ALA A 181 29.40 -1.61 -31.88
CA ALA A 181 29.33 -0.59 -32.91
C ALA A 181 27.95 0.06 -33.00
N ALA A 182 26.90 -0.65 -32.57
CA ALA A 182 25.52 -0.21 -32.70
C ALA A 182 24.97 0.52 -31.47
N VAL A 183 25.25 0.03 -30.26
CA VAL A 183 24.54 0.44 -29.02
C VAL A 183 24.63 1.94 -28.69
N GLY A 184 25.74 2.60 -29.05
CA GLY A 184 25.96 4.02 -28.80
C GLY A 184 25.25 4.98 -29.77
N ASP A 185 24.59 4.47 -30.81
CA ASP A 185 23.83 5.29 -31.76
C ASP A 185 22.43 4.71 -31.98
N GLY A 186 21.38 5.51 -31.74
CA GLY A 186 20.02 5.00 -31.80
C GLY A 186 19.58 4.51 -33.18
N THR A 187 20.16 5.02 -34.27
CA THR A 187 19.83 4.55 -35.63
C THR A 187 20.56 3.25 -35.95
N ALA A 188 21.84 3.14 -35.60
CA ALA A 188 22.61 1.91 -35.75
C ALA A 188 22.06 0.79 -34.86
N PHE A 189 21.66 1.11 -33.63
CA PHE A 189 21.07 0.17 -32.70
C PHE A 189 19.70 -0.35 -33.16
N GLN A 190 18.85 0.54 -33.66
CA GLN A 190 17.60 0.14 -34.30
C GLN A 190 17.86 -0.83 -35.47
N ALA A 191 18.82 -0.50 -36.34
CA ALA A 191 19.19 -1.35 -37.47
C ALA A 191 19.75 -2.71 -37.03
N TYR A 192 20.56 -2.76 -35.98
CA TYR A 192 21.08 -3.99 -35.40
C TYR A 192 19.95 -4.93 -34.95
N LEU A 193 18.95 -4.39 -34.27
CA LEU A 193 17.78 -5.16 -33.81
C LEU A 193 16.85 -5.56 -34.98
N ASP A 194 16.76 -4.72 -36.02
CA ASP A 194 15.88 -4.92 -37.17
C ASP A 194 16.42 -5.91 -38.18
N CYS A 195 17.74 -5.95 -38.39
CA CYS A 195 18.37 -6.75 -39.46
C CYS A 195 18.20 -8.26 -39.25
N HIS A 196 17.64 -8.70 -38.11
CA HIS A 196 17.43 -10.11 -37.75
C HIS A 196 16.10 -10.40 -37.04
N GLY A 197 15.15 -9.45 -36.98
CA GLY A 197 13.95 -9.63 -36.15
C GLY A 197 14.31 -10.13 -34.73
N TYR A 198 15.39 -9.57 -34.18
CA TYR A 198 16.38 -10.30 -33.38
C TYR A 198 15.79 -11.09 -32.20
N PHE A 199 14.80 -10.53 -31.54
CA PHE A 199 14.12 -11.15 -30.41
C PHE A 199 12.93 -12.05 -30.83
N ASP A 200 12.08 -11.57 -31.73
CA ASP A 200 10.87 -12.28 -32.19
C ASP A 200 11.19 -13.55 -32.98
N GLU A 201 12.13 -13.49 -33.92
CA GLU A 201 12.57 -14.64 -34.73
C GLU A 201 13.30 -15.66 -33.86
N ARG A 202 14.12 -15.18 -32.92
CA ARG A 202 14.79 -16.03 -31.94
C ARG A 202 13.78 -16.73 -31.03
N PHE A 203 12.82 -16.00 -30.47
CA PHE A 203 11.75 -16.59 -29.66
C PHE A 203 11.03 -17.69 -30.45
N TYR A 204 10.64 -17.42 -31.70
CA TYR A 204 9.96 -18.41 -32.53
C TYR A 204 10.84 -19.64 -32.81
N GLY A 205 12.13 -19.44 -33.12
CA GLY A 205 13.08 -20.54 -33.30
C GLY A 205 13.19 -21.43 -32.05
N LEU A 206 13.45 -20.82 -30.89
CA LEU A 206 13.54 -21.50 -29.60
C LEU A 206 12.23 -22.23 -29.24
N TYR A 207 11.09 -21.58 -29.47
CA TYR A 207 9.77 -22.16 -29.23
C TYR A 207 9.51 -23.40 -30.10
N GLN A 208 9.89 -23.35 -31.39
CA GLN A 208 9.73 -24.51 -32.29
C GLN A 208 10.66 -25.67 -31.90
N GLU A 209 11.88 -25.38 -31.46
CA GLU A 209 12.79 -26.40 -30.92
C GLU A 209 12.23 -27.04 -29.65
N TRP A 210 11.73 -26.22 -28.72
CA TRP A 210 11.09 -26.69 -27.50
C TRP A 210 9.87 -27.59 -27.79
N LYS A 211 9.04 -27.20 -28.77
CA LYS A 211 7.87 -27.99 -29.21
C LYS A 211 8.27 -29.34 -29.83
N LYS A 212 9.38 -29.38 -30.58
CA LYS A 212 9.92 -30.63 -31.18
C LYS A 212 10.63 -31.52 -30.16
N GLY A 213 11.22 -30.93 -29.12
CA GLY A 213 12.01 -31.61 -28.09
C GLY A 213 11.23 -32.13 -26.89
N ASN A 214 9.89 -32.15 -26.92
CA ASN A 214 9.01 -32.48 -25.79
C ASN A 214 9.38 -31.71 -24.50
N GLY A 215 9.64 -30.41 -24.61
CA GLY A 215 9.89 -29.56 -23.44
C GLY A 215 11.31 -29.58 -22.89
N LYS A 216 12.25 -30.32 -23.52
CA LYS A 216 13.68 -30.25 -23.19
C LYS A 216 14.38 -29.23 -24.09
N SER A 217 14.53 -28.01 -23.61
CA SER A 217 15.36 -27.02 -24.31
C SER A 217 16.84 -27.37 -24.18
N GLY A 218 17.60 -27.24 -25.28
CA GLY A 218 19.04 -27.21 -25.26
C GLY A 218 19.51 -25.89 -24.64
N TYR A 219 19.37 -25.75 -23.34
CA TYR A 219 19.75 -24.55 -22.62
C TYR A 219 21.26 -24.31 -22.79
N GLN A 220 21.62 -23.22 -23.47
CA GLN A 220 22.97 -22.69 -23.38
C GLN A 220 22.99 -21.70 -22.22
N LYS A 221 23.69 -22.06 -21.15
CA LYS A 221 23.97 -21.14 -20.05
C LYS A 221 24.69 -19.92 -20.62
N VAL A 222 24.00 -18.80 -20.72
CA VAL A 222 24.60 -17.53 -21.09
C VAL A 222 25.68 -17.21 -20.06
N GLN A 223 26.90 -16.99 -20.54
CA GLN A 223 28.00 -16.53 -19.70
C GLN A 223 27.76 -15.06 -19.39
N TRP A 224 27.32 -14.77 -18.17
CA TRP A 224 27.08 -13.42 -17.67
C TRP A 224 28.40 -12.84 -17.13
N GLU A 225 28.91 -11.80 -17.79
CA GLU A 225 30.14 -11.09 -17.41
C GLU A 225 29.85 -9.59 -17.19
N PRO A 226 29.27 -9.22 -16.04
CA PRO A 226 28.77 -7.86 -15.81
C PRO A 226 29.87 -6.79 -15.90
N GLU A 227 31.10 -7.13 -15.54
CA GLU A 227 32.26 -6.22 -15.63
C GLU A 227 32.58 -5.83 -17.09
N VAL A 228 32.54 -6.81 -18.00
CA VAL A 228 32.76 -6.58 -19.44
C VAL A 228 31.66 -5.70 -20.00
N TRP A 229 30.41 -5.98 -19.62
CA TRP A 229 29.24 -5.20 -20.03
C TRP A 229 29.32 -3.73 -19.64
N ILE A 230 29.61 -3.44 -18.37
CA ILE A 230 29.75 -2.06 -17.89
C ILE A 230 30.88 -1.36 -18.66
N GLY A 231 32.02 -2.04 -18.86
CA GLY A 231 33.12 -1.50 -19.64
C GLY A 231 32.70 -1.10 -21.05
N GLN A 232 31.90 -1.93 -21.72
CA GLN A 232 31.36 -1.64 -23.05
C GLN A 232 30.37 -0.48 -23.04
N LEU A 233 29.44 -0.43 -22.09
CA LEU A 233 28.46 0.66 -21.97
C LEU A 233 29.12 2.00 -21.65
N LYS A 234 30.15 2.01 -20.78
CA LYS A 234 30.99 3.18 -20.52
C LYS A 234 31.73 3.61 -21.79
N HIS A 235 32.30 2.67 -22.54
CA HIS A 235 33.01 2.96 -23.79
C HIS A 235 32.09 3.53 -24.87
N ALA A 236 30.87 3.02 -24.98
CA ALA A 236 29.82 3.52 -25.86
C ALA A 236 29.26 4.89 -25.42
N GLY A 237 29.68 5.41 -24.27
CA GLY A 237 29.23 6.69 -23.74
C GLY A 237 27.83 6.65 -23.12
N LEU A 238 27.27 5.47 -22.85
CA LEU A 238 25.92 5.28 -22.29
C LEU A 238 25.89 5.28 -20.77
N ILE A 239 27.04 5.20 -20.10
CA ILE A 239 27.15 5.35 -18.63
C ILE A 239 28.19 6.42 -18.33
N LYS A 240 27.76 7.50 -17.69
CA LYS A 240 28.59 8.66 -17.35
C LYS A 240 28.34 9.16 -15.94
N TYR A 241 27.09 9.11 -15.46
CA TYR A 241 26.67 9.71 -14.19
C TYR A 241 26.32 8.69 -13.10
N CYS A 242 25.98 7.43 -13.44
CA CYS A 242 25.59 6.41 -12.46
C CYS A 242 26.59 5.25 -12.26
N SER A 243 27.85 5.41 -12.69
CA SER A 243 28.88 4.34 -12.69
C SER A 243 28.97 3.54 -11.38
N ASP A 244 29.09 4.23 -10.24
CA ASP A 244 29.25 3.57 -8.93
C ASP A 244 27.96 2.85 -8.48
N MET A 245 26.79 3.39 -8.86
CA MET A 245 25.49 2.79 -8.55
C MET A 245 25.24 1.53 -9.38
N VAL A 246 25.66 1.53 -10.65
CA VAL A 246 25.53 0.37 -11.56
C VAL A 246 26.39 -0.80 -11.08
N GLU A 247 27.63 -0.53 -10.64
CA GLU A 247 28.52 -1.57 -10.09
C GLU A 247 27.92 -2.22 -8.83
N HIS A 248 27.30 -1.44 -7.94
CA HIS A 248 26.60 -1.97 -6.75
C HIS A 248 25.27 -2.68 -7.09
N ALA A 249 24.51 -2.19 -8.09
CA ALA A 249 23.27 -2.82 -8.53
C ALA A 249 23.51 -4.21 -9.12
N LEU A 250 24.59 -4.39 -9.89
CA LEU A 250 24.93 -5.66 -10.55
C LEU A 250 25.35 -6.76 -9.58
N GLN A 251 26.02 -6.42 -8.47
CA GLN A 251 26.30 -7.38 -7.38
C GLN A 251 25.02 -7.96 -6.75
N ASN A 252 23.91 -7.20 -6.78
CA ASN A 252 22.61 -7.67 -6.31
C ASN A 252 21.84 -8.46 -7.38
N ILE A 253 21.99 -8.10 -8.67
CA ILE A 253 21.42 -8.84 -9.81
C ILE A 253 21.98 -10.27 -9.89
N ASP A 254 23.28 -10.45 -9.64
CA ASP A 254 23.92 -11.78 -9.58
C ASP A 254 23.30 -12.69 -8.51
N ARG A 255 22.82 -12.14 -7.40
CA ARG A 255 22.10 -12.91 -6.36
C ARG A 255 20.66 -13.23 -6.76
N CYS A 256 19.99 -12.32 -7.48
CA CYS A 256 18.63 -12.50 -7.97
C CYS A 256 18.51 -13.54 -9.10
N MET A 257 19.58 -13.70 -9.90
CA MET A 257 19.66 -14.71 -10.97
C MET A 257 19.85 -16.15 -10.45
N ILE A 258 20.09 -16.34 -9.14
CA ILE A 258 20.32 -17.65 -8.52
C ILE A 258 19.03 -18.24 -7.95
N ASP A 259 18.04 -17.41 -7.56
CA ASP A 259 16.76 -17.87 -7.03
C ASP A 259 15.59 -17.09 -7.67
N GLU A 260 15.18 -17.55 -8.85
CA GLU A 260 14.20 -16.87 -9.71
C GLU A 260 12.80 -16.79 -9.08
N PHE A 261 12.47 -17.65 -8.10
CA PHE A 261 11.17 -17.71 -7.43
C PHE A 261 11.10 -16.83 -6.17
N ASP A 262 12.18 -16.74 -5.38
CA ASP A 262 12.27 -15.81 -4.25
C ASP A 262 12.25 -14.33 -4.68
N TYR A 263 12.55 -14.06 -5.96
CA TYR A 263 12.53 -12.72 -6.53
C TYR A 263 11.11 -12.12 -6.70
N VAL A 264 10.09 -12.97 -6.95
CA VAL A 264 8.70 -12.53 -7.19
C VAL A 264 8.09 -11.88 -5.95
N GLU A 265 8.35 -12.42 -4.75
CA GLU A 265 7.86 -11.81 -3.50
C GLU A 265 8.51 -10.45 -3.23
N LYS A 266 9.80 -10.29 -3.54
CA LYS A 266 10.50 -9.00 -3.41
C LYS A 266 9.99 -7.98 -4.43
N LEU A 267 9.60 -8.41 -5.63
CA LEU A 267 8.98 -7.54 -6.62
C LEU A 267 7.59 -7.08 -6.18
N ALA A 268 6.82 -7.95 -5.52
CA ALA A 268 5.52 -7.57 -5.00
C ALA A 268 5.62 -6.39 -4.02
N GLU A 269 6.67 -6.31 -3.19
CA GLU A 269 6.90 -5.16 -2.28
C GLU A 269 7.06 -3.81 -3.00
N ARG A 270 7.25 -3.82 -4.33
CA ARG A 270 7.37 -2.61 -5.16
C ARG A 270 6.04 -2.17 -5.78
N VAL A 271 4.96 -2.91 -5.51
CA VAL A 271 3.61 -2.55 -5.97
C VAL A 271 3.08 -1.38 -5.16
N LYS A 272 2.66 -0.33 -5.86
CA LYS A 272 2.03 0.87 -5.33
C LYS A 272 0.59 0.92 -5.81
N ALA A 273 -0.36 0.90 -4.88
CA ALA A 273 -1.78 1.11 -5.20
C ALA A 273 -2.10 2.61 -5.43
N PHE A 274 -1.27 3.49 -4.87
CA PHE A 274 -1.35 4.93 -5.04
C PHE A 274 0.06 5.51 -5.20
N ASP A 275 0.25 6.40 -6.17
CA ASP A 275 1.53 7.05 -6.45
C ASP A 275 1.29 8.49 -6.90
N LEU A 276 1.86 9.45 -6.15
CA LEU A 276 1.73 10.88 -6.43
C LEU A 276 2.27 11.28 -7.81
N SER A 277 3.28 10.57 -8.32
CA SER A 277 3.88 10.83 -9.63
C SER A 277 2.91 10.59 -10.79
N HIS A 278 1.79 9.89 -10.54
CA HIS A 278 0.76 9.61 -11.52
C HIS A 278 -0.43 10.58 -11.46
N ILE A 279 -0.50 11.48 -10.46
CA ILE A 279 -1.61 12.45 -10.35
C ILE A 279 -1.55 13.47 -11.49
N ARG A 280 -2.64 13.58 -12.26
CA ARG A 280 -2.79 14.60 -13.30
C ARG A 280 -3.74 15.70 -12.85
N VAL A 281 -3.20 16.90 -12.67
CA VAL A 281 -3.93 18.05 -12.16
C VAL A 281 -4.48 18.93 -13.30
N ARG A 282 -5.77 19.26 -13.25
CA ARG A 282 -6.39 20.29 -14.09
C ARG A 282 -6.33 21.66 -13.43
N ARG A 283 -5.75 22.63 -14.15
CA ARG A 283 -5.60 24.03 -13.71
C ARG A 283 -6.67 24.97 -14.29
N ASP A 284 -7.48 24.47 -15.21
CA ASP A 284 -8.56 25.20 -15.89
C ASP A 284 -9.90 25.17 -15.14
N ILE A 285 -9.98 24.34 -14.10
CA ILE A 285 -11.10 24.32 -13.15
C ILE A 285 -11.01 25.61 -12.32
N GLY A 286 -12.14 26.19 -11.90
CA GLY A 286 -12.16 27.35 -11.00
C GLY A 286 -11.80 26.95 -9.58
N GLU A 287 -11.07 27.81 -8.85
CA GLU A 287 -10.66 27.56 -7.45
C GLU A 287 -11.87 27.31 -6.52
N GLU A 288 -13.01 27.94 -6.82
CA GLU A 288 -14.27 27.79 -6.10
C GLU A 288 -14.89 26.39 -6.20
N MET A 289 -14.47 25.57 -7.16
CA MET A 289 -14.94 24.21 -7.37
C MET A 289 -14.17 23.18 -6.54
N LEU A 290 -13.11 23.60 -5.83
CA LEU A 290 -12.37 22.73 -4.93
C LEU A 290 -13.21 22.37 -3.72
N ARG A 291 -13.42 21.06 -3.54
CA ARG A 291 -13.94 20.49 -2.30
C ARG A 291 -13.03 20.82 -1.13
N GLN A 292 -13.57 21.54 -0.14
CA GLN A 292 -12.85 21.95 1.06
C GLN A 292 -12.97 20.91 2.19
N GLU A 293 -13.61 19.76 1.98
CA GLU A 293 -13.63 18.68 2.96
C GLU A 293 -12.22 18.21 3.31
N GLY A 294 -11.34 18.10 2.30
CA GLY A 294 -9.94 17.74 2.45
C GLY A 294 -9.08 18.25 1.30
N VAL A 295 -7.80 18.44 1.55
CA VAL A 295 -6.82 18.78 0.52
C VAL A 295 -5.47 18.11 0.76
N LEU A 296 -4.82 17.70 -0.33
CA LEU A 296 -3.41 17.33 -0.34
C LEU A 296 -2.56 18.59 -0.50
N VAL A 297 -1.53 18.71 0.33
CA VAL A 297 -0.60 19.84 0.32
C VAL A 297 0.84 19.33 0.17
N ILE A 298 1.57 19.85 -0.82
CA ILE A 298 2.89 19.33 -1.19
C ILE A 298 3.78 20.44 -1.75
N LYS A 299 5.09 20.41 -1.47
CA LYS A 299 6.05 21.35 -2.09
C LYS A 299 6.76 20.75 -3.30
N ASN A 300 7.09 19.47 -3.20
CA ASN A 300 7.84 18.78 -4.25
C ASN A 300 7.06 17.57 -4.76
N CYS A 301 6.66 17.61 -6.04
CA CYS A 301 6.13 16.44 -6.73
C CYS A 301 6.85 16.26 -8.07
N TYR A 302 7.33 15.05 -8.37
CA TYR A 302 8.18 14.79 -9.54
C TYR A 302 7.53 15.23 -10.87
N ASN A 303 6.22 15.01 -11.02
CA ASN A 303 5.48 15.30 -12.24
C ASN A 303 4.89 16.73 -12.31
N LEU A 304 4.68 17.40 -11.17
CA LEU A 304 4.20 18.79 -11.12
C LEU A 304 5.33 19.82 -11.04
N GLY A 305 6.56 19.35 -10.76
CA GLY A 305 7.74 20.17 -10.55
C GLY A 305 7.92 20.61 -9.09
N LYS A 306 8.98 21.39 -8.87
CA LYS A 306 9.25 22.03 -7.59
C LYS A 306 8.47 23.34 -7.51
N ALA A 307 7.58 23.46 -6.52
CA ALA A 307 6.90 24.72 -6.25
C ALA A 307 7.91 25.76 -5.73
N GLU A 308 7.76 27.01 -6.14
CA GLU A 308 8.35 28.14 -5.42
C GLU A 308 7.68 28.27 -4.04
N ASP A 309 6.37 28.00 -3.98
CA ASP A 309 5.55 28.06 -2.78
C ASP A 309 5.06 26.67 -2.31
N VAL A 310 3.78 26.38 -2.47
CA VAL A 310 3.11 25.15 -2.04
C VAL A 310 1.99 24.80 -3.02
N PHE A 311 1.96 23.57 -3.51
CA PHE A 311 0.82 23.04 -4.27
C PHE A 311 -0.28 22.57 -3.31
N VAL A 312 -1.49 23.07 -3.53
CA VAL A 312 -2.72 22.57 -2.92
C VAL A 312 -3.49 21.82 -3.98
N ILE A 313 -3.76 20.54 -3.74
CA ILE A 313 -4.45 19.63 -4.65
C ILE A 313 -5.73 19.16 -3.95
N GLY A 314 -6.87 19.36 -4.61
CA GLY A 314 -8.16 18.86 -4.17
C GLY A 314 -8.88 18.11 -5.29
N ARG A 315 -10.14 17.80 -5.02
CA ARG A 315 -11.06 17.13 -5.97
C ARG A 315 -12.11 18.11 -6.45
N ALA A 316 -12.44 18.02 -7.74
CA ALA A 316 -13.56 18.72 -8.35
C ALA A 316 -14.39 17.74 -9.18
N ASP A 317 -15.69 17.69 -8.91
CA ASP A 317 -16.62 16.89 -9.70
C ASP A 317 -17.26 17.78 -10.76
N LEU A 318 -16.98 17.46 -12.02
CA LEU A 318 -17.55 18.11 -13.18
C LEU A 318 -18.59 17.19 -13.84
N ALA A 319 -19.24 17.64 -14.91
CA ALA A 319 -20.19 16.80 -15.64
C ALA A 319 -19.52 15.60 -16.35
N ASP A 320 -18.26 15.74 -16.76
CA ASP A 320 -17.48 14.78 -17.56
C ASP A 320 -16.68 13.76 -16.73
N GLY A 321 -16.23 14.12 -15.52
CA GLY A 321 -15.56 13.20 -14.61
C GLY A 321 -15.45 13.75 -13.19
N SER A 322 -14.69 13.06 -12.35
CA SER A 322 -14.06 13.67 -11.18
C SER A 322 -12.60 13.91 -11.55
N TRP A 323 -12.06 15.05 -11.15
CA TRP A 323 -10.71 15.45 -11.53
C TRP A 323 -9.94 15.95 -10.32
N TYR A 324 -8.63 15.70 -10.32
CA TYR A 324 -7.74 16.46 -9.46
C TYR A 324 -7.61 17.88 -9.99
N SER A 325 -7.77 18.84 -9.10
CA SER A 325 -7.52 20.26 -9.38
C SER A 325 -6.51 20.77 -8.38
N GLY A 326 -5.63 21.67 -8.81
CA GLY A 326 -4.55 22.10 -7.95
C GLY A 326 -3.86 23.37 -8.41
N TYR A 327 -3.41 24.11 -7.40
CA TYR A 327 -2.94 25.47 -7.51
C TYR A 327 -1.74 25.67 -6.61
N GLU A 328 -0.85 26.56 -7.01
CA GLU A 328 0.28 26.97 -6.20
C GLU A 328 -0.09 28.24 -5.43
N TRP A 329 -0.04 28.19 -4.10
CA TRP A 329 -0.43 29.31 -3.22
C TRP A 329 0.60 29.58 -2.12
N SER A 330 0.65 30.84 -1.69
CA SER A 330 1.46 31.30 -0.56
C SER A 330 0.77 32.33 0.32
N GLY A 331 1.41 32.58 1.47
CA GLY A 331 1.04 33.62 2.42
C GLY A 331 -0.42 33.52 2.87
N ARG A 332 -1.08 34.68 2.98
CA ARG A 332 -2.45 34.78 3.51
C ARG A 332 -3.48 33.99 2.70
N LYS A 333 -3.28 33.81 1.40
CA LYS A 333 -4.21 33.05 0.56
C LYS A 333 -4.21 31.58 0.95
N LEU A 334 -3.01 31.01 1.12
CA LEU A 334 -2.82 29.64 1.58
C LEU A 334 -3.41 29.49 2.99
N GLU A 335 -3.05 30.36 3.93
CA GLU A 335 -3.56 30.33 5.31
C GLU A 335 -5.10 30.33 5.37
N HIS A 336 -5.74 31.29 4.67
CA HIS A 336 -7.20 31.40 4.64
C HIS A 336 -7.89 30.19 4.02
N PHE A 337 -7.30 29.57 3.01
CA PHE A 337 -7.86 28.35 2.43
C PHE A 337 -7.68 27.16 3.36
N LEU A 338 -6.47 26.98 3.91
CA LEU A 338 -6.17 25.89 4.85
C LEU A 338 -7.03 26.00 6.11
N GLU A 339 -7.38 27.21 6.58
CA GLU A 339 -8.33 27.46 7.67
C GLU A 339 -9.74 26.95 7.40
N LYS A 340 -10.17 26.88 6.13
CA LYS A 340 -11.49 26.34 5.76
C LYS A 340 -11.50 24.84 5.49
N ALA A 341 -10.35 24.25 5.16
CA ALA A 341 -10.25 22.83 4.86
C ALA A 341 -10.66 21.95 6.07
N GLY A 342 -11.46 20.90 5.89
CA GLY A 342 -11.84 20.00 7.00
C GLY A 342 -10.64 19.27 7.60
N PHE A 343 -9.78 18.74 6.73
CA PHE A 343 -8.51 18.12 7.10
C PHE A 343 -7.43 18.38 6.05
N LEU A 344 -6.18 18.10 6.41
CA LEU A 344 -5.03 18.23 5.54
C LEU A 344 -4.41 16.86 5.30
N MET A 345 -3.93 16.61 4.08
CA MET A 345 -3.13 15.46 3.74
C MET A 345 -1.77 15.93 3.23
N ILE A 346 -0.68 15.26 3.62
CA ILE A 346 0.66 15.50 3.10
C ILE A 346 1.33 14.15 2.78
N PRO A 347 2.28 14.08 1.85
CA PRO A 347 3.11 12.89 1.71
C PRO A 347 4.04 12.73 2.93
N PHE A 348 4.45 11.49 3.20
CA PHE A 348 5.36 11.18 4.30
C PHE A 348 6.70 11.92 4.20
N MET A 349 7.21 12.16 2.99
CA MET A 349 8.47 12.89 2.76
C MET A 349 8.43 14.33 3.26
N GLU A 350 7.23 14.90 3.40
CA GLU A 350 6.96 16.26 3.86
C GLU A 350 6.66 16.30 5.39
N TYR A 351 6.62 15.13 6.03
CA TYR A 351 6.38 14.98 7.47
C TYR A 351 7.70 15.00 8.25
N ASP A 352 7.84 15.96 9.16
CA ASP A 352 8.99 16.05 10.06
C ASP A 352 8.82 15.02 11.19
N SER A 353 9.41 13.84 11.06
CA SER A 353 9.31 12.77 12.06
C SER A 353 9.98 13.08 13.41
N VAL A 354 10.81 14.12 13.49
CA VAL A 354 11.50 14.53 14.73
C VAL A 354 10.59 15.42 15.56
N ASN A 355 10.01 16.45 14.93
CA ASN A 355 9.05 17.34 15.59
C ASN A 355 7.60 16.83 15.50
N GLU A 356 7.40 15.76 14.72
CA GLU A 356 6.16 15.06 14.42
C GLU A 356 5.01 16.02 14.09
N ARG A 357 5.23 16.75 13.00
CA ARG A 357 4.36 17.76 12.39
C ARG A 357 4.67 17.91 10.89
N ALA A 358 3.80 18.58 10.15
CA ALA A 358 4.11 19.05 8.80
C ALA A 358 5.05 20.27 8.87
N GLY A 359 6.27 20.17 8.33
CA GLY A 359 7.32 21.17 8.56
C GLY A 359 7.05 22.55 7.97
N PHE A 360 6.25 22.64 6.91
CA PHE A 360 5.94 23.89 6.20
C PHE A 360 4.50 24.38 6.35
N LEU A 361 3.64 23.60 7.01
CA LEU A 361 2.27 24.05 7.27
C LEU A 361 2.24 24.93 8.52
N PRO A 362 1.37 25.95 8.56
CA PRO A 362 1.13 26.70 9.78
C PRO A 362 0.66 25.75 10.89
N ALA A 363 1.12 25.99 12.12
CA ALA A 363 0.70 25.20 13.27
C ALA A 363 -0.80 25.38 13.51
N GLY A 364 -1.54 24.28 13.60
CA GLY A 364 -2.99 24.30 13.82
C GLY A 364 -3.52 22.94 14.23
N SER A 365 -4.69 22.93 14.86
CA SER A 365 -5.33 21.75 15.46
C SER A 365 -6.12 20.90 14.46
N LYS A 366 -5.79 20.95 13.17
CA LYS A 366 -6.53 20.19 12.15
C LYS A 366 -6.05 18.75 12.11
N MET A 367 -6.96 17.86 11.74
CA MET A 367 -6.61 16.49 11.42
C MET A 367 -5.61 16.47 10.26
N LEU A 368 -4.49 15.79 10.48
CA LEU A 368 -3.43 15.60 9.49
C LEU A 368 -3.38 14.14 9.06
N PHE A 369 -3.56 13.90 7.77
CA PHE A 369 -3.27 12.62 7.15
C PHE A 369 -1.87 12.63 6.53
N VAL A 370 -1.09 11.60 6.83
CA VAL A 370 0.27 11.44 6.28
C VAL A 370 0.27 10.23 5.35
N LEU A 371 0.37 10.49 4.04
CA LEU A 371 0.33 9.47 3.01
C LEU A 371 1.67 8.73 2.91
N LEU A 372 1.63 7.41 3.10
CA LEU A 372 2.72 6.48 2.85
C LEU A 372 2.54 5.87 1.46
N GLU A 373 3.63 5.72 0.70
CA GLU A 373 3.60 5.20 -0.69
C GLU A 373 4.46 3.95 -0.87
N ASP A 374 5.41 3.69 0.02
CA ASP A 374 6.42 2.61 -0.12
C ASP A 374 6.34 1.60 1.04
N PHE A 375 6.35 0.31 0.69
CA PHE A 375 6.27 -0.79 1.64
C PHE A 375 7.43 -0.78 2.65
N SER A 376 8.67 -0.62 2.14
CA SER A 376 9.88 -0.70 2.95
C SER A 376 9.99 0.47 3.93
N HIS A 377 9.63 1.67 3.49
CA HIS A 377 9.56 2.87 4.32
C HIS A 377 8.45 2.76 5.37
N CYS A 378 7.27 2.26 4.96
CA CYS A 378 6.16 2.01 5.88
C CYS A 378 6.55 1.03 7.00
N LEU A 379 7.17 -0.10 6.66
CA LEU A 379 7.62 -1.10 7.64
C LEU A 379 8.64 -0.51 8.63
N LYS A 380 9.66 0.19 8.13
CA LYS A 380 10.67 0.86 8.99
C LYS A 380 10.04 1.90 9.91
N TRP A 381 9.09 2.68 9.40
CA TRP A 381 8.38 3.68 10.19
C TRP A 381 7.53 3.04 11.29
N ILE A 382 6.75 2.00 10.98
CA ILE A 382 5.93 1.27 11.97
C ILE A 382 6.82 0.75 13.10
N GLN A 383 7.96 0.13 12.78
CA GLN A 383 8.89 -0.40 13.78
C GLN A 383 9.36 0.71 14.73
N LYS A 384 9.81 1.84 14.17
CA LYS A 384 10.25 3.01 14.97
C LYS A 384 9.11 3.64 15.78
N ALA A 385 7.91 3.73 15.23
CA ALA A 385 6.75 4.29 15.92
C ALA A 385 6.37 3.42 17.15
N ARG A 386 6.46 2.10 17.01
CA ARG A 386 6.21 1.14 18.10
C ARG A 386 7.28 1.14 19.19
N GLU A 387 8.50 1.53 18.87
CA GLU A 387 9.54 1.75 19.89
C GLU A 387 9.25 2.98 20.75
N LYS A 388 8.64 4.01 20.16
CA LYS A 388 8.26 5.24 20.88
C LYS A 388 7.05 5.07 21.78
N GLY A 389 6.05 4.30 21.34
CA GLY A 389 4.81 4.15 22.10
C GLY A 389 3.79 3.23 21.43
N GLU A 390 2.53 3.36 21.84
CA GLU A 390 1.43 2.56 21.28
C GLU A 390 0.97 3.10 19.93
N LEU A 391 0.76 2.18 18.99
CA LEU A 391 0.27 2.46 17.65
C LEU A 391 -1.05 1.71 17.42
N TYR A 392 -2.11 2.45 17.11
CA TYR A 392 -3.36 1.86 16.63
C TYR A 392 -3.28 1.59 15.14
N ILE A 393 -3.85 0.46 14.71
CA ILE A 393 -3.75 -0.02 13.33
C ILE A 393 -5.13 -0.43 12.87
N GLY A 394 -5.56 0.16 11.76
CA GLY A 394 -6.82 -0.11 11.10
C GLY A 394 -6.61 -0.70 9.71
N ASP A 395 -7.46 -1.65 9.36
CA ASP A 395 -7.66 -2.08 7.98
C ASP A 395 -9.08 -1.76 7.54
N LEU A 396 -9.19 -1.04 6.42
CA LEU A 396 -10.47 -0.66 5.85
C LEU A 396 -11.33 -1.86 5.41
N THR A 397 -10.71 -2.97 5.03
CA THR A 397 -11.42 -4.16 4.54
C THR A 397 -11.21 -5.35 5.47
N HIS A 398 -12.30 -6.04 5.83
CA HIS A 398 -12.21 -7.25 6.64
C HIS A 398 -11.47 -8.38 5.89
N LYS A 399 -10.91 -9.35 6.63
CA LYS A 399 -10.17 -10.52 6.11
C LYS A 399 -10.98 -11.46 5.20
N GLU A 400 -12.29 -11.30 5.16
CA GLU A 400 -13.19 -12.11 4.31
C GLU A 400 -13.66 -11.36 3.05
N ASN A 401 -13.32 -10.08 2.90
CA ASN A 401 -13.65 -9.30 1.69
C ASN A 401 -12.73 -9.69 0.52
N ASP A 402 -13.30 -9.91 -0.67
CA ASP A 402 -12.59 -10.32 -1.89
C ASP A 402 -11.88 -9.16 -2.62
N SER A 403 -11.94 -7.93 -2.10
CA SER A 403 -11.25 -6.77 -2.69
C SER A 403 -9.74 -6.98 -2.80
N CYS A 404 -9.19 -6.70 -3.99
CA CYS A 404 -7.74 -6.69 -4.21
C CYS A 404 -7.02 -5.57 -3.45
N PHE A 405 -7.72 -4.48 -3.14
CA PHE A 405 -7.15 -3.31 -2.47
C PHE A 405 -7.72 -3.10 -1.08
N THR A 406 -6.93 -2.45 -0.24
CA THR A 406 -7.38 -1.89 1.04
C THR A 406 -6.65 -0.58 1.33
N VAL A 407 -7.05 0.09 2.41
CA VAL A 407 -6.33 1.23 2.98
C VAL A 407 -6.01 0.91 4.43
N LEU A 408 -4.73 0.93 4.77
CA LEU A 408 -4.28 0.80 6.15
C LEU A 408 -4.18 2.18 6.79
N PHE A 409 -4.63 2.25 8.04
CA PHE A 409 -4.58 3.46 8.86
C PHE A 409 -3.73 3.20 10.10
N PHE A 410 -2.84 4.12 10.43
CA PHE A 410 -2.02 4.04 11.63
C PHE A 410 -2.12 5.33 12.41
N ASN A 411 -2.38 5.24 13.71
CA ASN A 411 -2.53 6.41 14.56
C ASN A 411 -1.72 6.23 15.85
N PRO A 412 -0.66 7.02 16.07
CA PRO A 412 0.07 7.01 17.33
C PRO A 412 -0.84 7.52 18.44
N ARG A 413 -0.95 6.78 19.55
CA ARG A 413 -1.90 7.10 20.62
C ARG A 413 -1.66 8.47 21.28
N GLU A 414 -0.41 8.91 21.30
CA GLU A 414 -0.04 10.23 21.84
C GLU A 414 -0.35 11.39 20.88
N LYS A 415 -0.65 11.10 19.61
CA LYS A 415 -0.96 12.08 18.55
C LYS A 415 -2.26 11.75 17.82
N PRO A 416 -3.42 11.91 18.50
CA PRO A 416 -4.74 11.61 17.92
C PRO A 416 -5.05 12.42 16.65
N ASP A 417 -4.47 13.59 16.49
CA ASP A 417 -4.72 14.51 15.37
C ASP A 417 -3.88 14.18 14.12
N THR A 418 -3.08 13.09 14.15
CA THR A 418 -2.25 12.67 13.01
C THR A 418 -2.45 11.20 12.67
N VAL A 419 -2.91 10.90 11.46
CA VAL A 419 -3.15 9.54 10.97
C VAL A 419 -2.31 9.27 9.73
N PHE A 420 -1.52 8.21 9.78
CA PHE A 420 -0.77 7.74 8.62
C PHE A 420 -1.67 6.83 7.80
N VAL A 421 -1.69 7.05 6.49
CA VAL A 421 -2.59 6.35 5.56
C VAL A 421 -1.74 5.66 4.51
N TYR A 422 -1.99 4.38 4.27
CA TYR A 422 -1.31 3.60 3.26
C TYR A 422 -2.32 2.86 2.38
N PRO A 423 -2.68 3.43 1.21
CA PRO A 423 -3.41 2.72 0.17
C PRO A 423 -2.53 1.62 -0.42
N VAL A 424 -3.02 0.38 -0.43
CA VAL A 424 -2.16 -0.79 -0.68
C VAL A 424 -2.95 -1.97 -1.26
N THR A 425 -2.28 -2.89 -1.95
CA THR A 425 -2.89 -4.18 -2.29
C THR A 425 -3.06 -5.03 -1.04
N ARG A 426 -4.06 -5.90 -1.02
CA ARG A 426 -4.37 -6.76 0.12
C ARG A 426 -3.24 -7.74 0.42
N ARG A 427 -2.59 -8.27 -0.62
CA ARG A 427 -1.39 -9.10 -0.49
C ARG A 427 -0.29 -8.37 0.29
N LEU A 428 -0.01 -7.12 -0.09
CA LEU A 428 0.99 -6.30 0.61
C LEU A 428 0.56 -5.89 2.01
N ALA A 429 -0.72 -5.60 2.24
CA ALA A 429 -1.23 -5.32 3.58
C ALA A 429 -0.99 -6.50 4.54
N GLU A 430 -1.30 -7.73 4.11
CA GLU A 430 -1.06 -8.93 4.92
C GLU A 430 0.45 -9.20 5.11
N ASN A 431 1.27 -8.98 4.08
CA ASN A 431 2.72 -9.07 4.21
C ASN A 431 3.26 -8.06 5.23
N LEU A 432 2.80 -6.80 5.17
CA LEU A 432 3.22 -5.75 6.09
C LEU A 432 2.85 -6.10 7.54
N LYS A 433 1.61 -6.57 7.76
CA LYS A 433 1.14 -6.99 9.09
C LYS A 433 2.00 -8.11 9.67
N ARG A 434 2.31 -9.13 8.87
CA ARG A 434 3.17 -10.25 9.28
C ARG A 434 4.59 -9.77 9.58
N SER A 435 5.21 -9.04 8.66
CA SER A 435 6.59 -8.54 8.79
C SER A 435 6.77 -7.56 9.96
N ALA A 436 5.74 -6.78 10.28
CA ALA A 436 5.74 -5.88 11.43
C ALA A 436 5.26 -6.55 12.74
N GLY A 437 4.89 -7.83 12.74
CA GLY A 437 4.38 -8.53 13.92
C GLY A 437 3.09 -7.93 14.48
N LEU A 438 2.17 -7.57 13.59
CA LEU A 438 0.90 -6.89 13.88
C LEU A 438 -0.30 -7.85 13.97
N ASP A 439 -0.06 -9.14 13.83
CA ASP A 439 -1.11 -10.15 13.90
C ASP A 439 -1.90 -10.03 15.23
N GLY A 440 -3.23 -10.05 15.11
CA GLY A 440 -4.17 -9.94 16.22
C GLY A 440 -4.37 -8.54 16.82
N GLN A 441 -3.79 -7.48 16.23
CA GLN A 441 -3.91 -6.09 16.73
C GLN A 441 -4.67 -5.14 15.80
N VAL A 442 -4.99 -5.63 14.60
CA VAL A 442 -5.64 -4.85 13.55
C VAL A 442 -7.12 -4.71 13.89
N LEU A 443 -7.59 -3.46 13.86
CA LEU A 443 -9.00 -3.11 13.92
C LEU A 443 -9.55 -3.12 12.50
N TYR A 444 -10.69 -3.75 12.28
CA TYR A 444 -11.32 -3.77 10.95
C TYR A 444 -12.48 -2.79 10.90
N ALA A 445 -12.74 -2.22 9.73
CA ALA A 445 -13.74 -1.17 9.56
C ALA A 445 -15.19 -1.57 9.92
N ASP A 446 -15.51 -2.86 9.96
CA ASP A 446 -16.79 -3.41 10.43
C ASP A 446 -16.94 -3.37 11.96
N GLN A 447 -15.87 -3.02 12.68
CA GLN A 447 -15.83 -2.88 14.13
C GLN A 447 -15.94 -1.40 14.53
N PRO A 448 -16.85 -1.01 15.45
CA PRO A 448 -16.92 0.35 15.96
C PRO A 448 -15.60 0.89 16.52
N GLU A 449 -14.75 0.00 17.07
CA GLU A 449 -13.45 0.33 17.62
C GLU A 449 -12.47 0.89 16.60
N PHE A 450 -12.66 0.59 15.30
CA PHE A 450 -11.88 1.19 14.22
C PHE A 450 -11.97 2.72 14.24
N LEU A 451 -13.10 3.29 14.65
CA LEU A 451 -13.31 4.74 14.67
C LEU A 451 -12.36 5.47 15.63
N LYS A 452 -11.74 4.77 16.59
CA LYS A 452 -10.75 5.37 17.49
C LYS A 452 -9.55 5.98 16.75
N LEU A 453 -9.22 5.45 15.56
CA LEU A 453 -8.14 5.96 14.70
C LEU A 453 -8.37 7.41 14.26
N PHE A 454 -9.61 7.90 14.34
CA PHE A 454 -10.06 9.20 13.85
C PHE A 454 -10.43 10.14 15.00
N ALA A 455 -9.84 9.93 16.18
CA ALA A 455 -10.13 10.71 17.38
C ALA A 455 -9.75 12.19 17.30
N GLY A 456 -8.95 12.60 16.32
CA GLY A 456 -8.68 14.01 16.04
C GLY A 456 -9.90 14.79 15.55
N PHE A 457 -10.93 14.11 15.03
CA PHE A 457 -12.19 14.75 14.65
C PHE A 457 -13.12 14.96 15.85
N ASP A 458 -13.92 16.02 15.79
CA ASP A 458 -14.85 16.37 16.87
C ASP A 458 -16.19 15.62 16.75
N ASP A 459 -16.60 15.25 15.53
CA ASP A 459 -17.83 14.48 15.30
C ASP A 459 -17.70 13.41 14.18
N LEU A 460 -18.68 12.50 14.16
CA LEU A 460 -18.73 11.38 13.21
C LEU A 460 -19.08 11.80 11.77
N LEU A 461 -19.70 12.97 11.59
CA LEU A 461 -20.05 13.49 10.27
C LEU A 461 -18.79 14.01 9.56
N GLU A 462 -17.87 14.63 10.28
CA GLU A 462 -16.55 15.00 9.78
C GLU A 462 -15.73 13.76 9.41
N VAL A 463 -15.76 12.71 10.25
CA VAL A 463 -15.16 11.42 9.92
C VAL A 463 -15.75 10.89 8.61
N LEU A 464 -17.07 10.82 8.48
CA LEU A 464 -17.74 10.35 7.26
C LEU A 464 -17.31 11.12 6.00
N LYS A 465 -17.34 12.46 6.06
CA LYS A 465 -16.93 13.33 4.95
C LYS A 465 -15.46 13.14 4.59
N SER A 466 -14.59 13.01 5.59
CA SER A 466 -13.15 12.80 5.37
C SER A 466 -12.87 11.50 4.66
N PHE A 467 -13.58 10.43 5.04
CA PHE A 467 -13.46 9.14 4.39
C PHE A 467 -14.00 9.12 2.97
N GLN A 468 -15.16 9.74 2.72
CA GLN A 468 -15.69 9.88 1.37
C GLN A 468 -14.68 10.60 0.48
N TRP A 469 -14.04 11.65 0.99
CA TRP A 469 -13.00 12.36 0.26
C TRP A 469 -11.76 11.48 0.03
N LEU A 470 -11.25 10.79 1.05
CA LEU A 470 -10.05 9.93 0.94
C LEU A 470 -10.27 8.81 -0.08
N LEU A 471 -11.43 8.15 -0.05
CA LEU A 471 -11.76 7.09 -1.02
C LEU A 471 -11.91 7.66 -2.43
N ALA A 472 -12.60 8.79 -2.59
CA ALA A 472 -12.69 9.47 -3.89
C ALA A 472 -11.30 9.88 -4.41
N PHE A 473 -10.41 10.31 -3.51
CA PHE A 473 -9.06 10.71 -3.84
C PHE A 473 -8.23 9.49 -4.27
N PHE A 474 -8.17 8.40 -3.51
CA PHE A 474 -7.34 7.25 -3.89
C PHE A 474 -7.86 6.46 -5.09
N THR A 475 -9.18 6.44 -5.28
CA THR A 475 -9.81 5.70 -6.38
C THR A 475 -10.02 6.54 -7.63
N ASP A 476 -9.65 7.82 -7.63
CA ASP A 476 -9.94 8.76 -8.73
C ASP A 476 -11.41 8.70 -9.22
N SER A 477 -12.35 8.43 -8.32
CA SER A 477 -13.76 8.26 -8.67
C SER A 477 -14.66 9.33 -8.08
N ARG A 478 -15.85 9.51 -8.66
CA ARG A 478 -16.95 10.29 -8.05
C ARG A 478 -17.57 9.45 -6.94
N VAL A 479 -16.92 9.30 -5.79
CA VAL A 479 -17.60 8.73 -4.61
C VAL A 479 -18.53 9.80 -4.03
N ALA A 480 -19.64 10.06 -4.73
CA ALA A 480 -20.72 10.92 -4.27
C ALA A 480 -21.74 10.07 -3.49
N GLY A 481 -21.33 9.57 -2.33
CA GLY A 481 -22.18 8.77 -1.44
C GLY A 481 -22.05 7.25 -1.61
N ILE A 482 -22.93 6.53 -0.91
CA ILE A 482 -22.98 5.07 -0.92
C ILE A 482 -23.80 4.63 -2.13
N ASP A 483 -23.12 4.35 -3.25
CA ASP A 483 -23.72 3.67 -4.38
C ASP A 483 -23.44 2.16 -4.27
N PRO A 484 -24.44 1.33 -3.91
CA PRO A 484 -24.25 -0.11 -3.76
C PRO A 484 -23.90 -0.83 -5.08
N GLU A 485 -24.15 -0.20 -6.24
CA GLU A 485 -23.78 -0.76 -7.54
C GLU A 485 -22.35 -0.41 -7.95
N SER A 486 -21.72 0.58 -7.29
CA SER A 486 -20.34 0.99 -7.59
C SER A 486 -19.31 0.14 -6.84
N PRO A 487 -18.39 -0.56 -7.52
CA PRO A 487 -17.29 -1.32 -6.90
C PRO A 487 -16.41 -0.47 -5.95
N HIS A 488 -16.32 0.84 -6.18
CA HIS A 488 -15.56 1.77 -5.35
C HIS A 488 -16.17 1.93 -3.95
N THR A 489 -17.51 1.89 -3.86
CA THR A 489 -18.22 1.99 -2.58
C THR A 489 -17.98 0.77 -1.70
N TRP A 490 -17.85 -0.41 -2.30
CA TRP A 490 -17.60 -1.67 -1.59
C TRP A 490 -16.29 -1.67 -0.81
N LEU A 491 -15.30 -0.87 -1.23
CA LEU A 491 -14.07 -0.68 -0.48
C LEU A 491 -14.30 -0.05 0.90
N GLY A 492 -15.29 0.84 1.04
CA GLY A 492 -15.58 1.59 2.27
C GLY A 492 -16.89 1.19 2.98
N ILE A 493 -17.62 0.19 2.47
CA ILE A 493 -18.99 -0.09 2.91
C ILE A 493 -19.08 -0.48 4.39
N ASP A 494 -18.12 -1.25 4.88
CA ASP A 494 -18.09 -1.72 6.28
C ASP A 494 -17.88 -0.54 7.23
N LEU A 495 -17.02 0.39 6.86
CA LEU A 495 -16.84 1.63 7.60
C LEU A 495 -18.11 2.47 7.63
N PHE A 496 -18.76 2.66 6.47
CA PHE A 496 -20.00 3.45 6.41
C PHE A 496 -21.10 2.85 7.28
N ARG A 497 -21.20 1.52 7.33
CA ARG A 497 -22.11 0.80 8.24
C ARG A 497 -21.72 1.04 9.70
N SER A 498 -20.44 0.93 10.06
CA SER A 498 -19.97 1.19 11.42
C SER A 498 -20.24 2.61 11.88
N ILE A 499 -19.95 3.62 11.05
CA ILE A 499 -20.25 5.02 11.35
C ILE A 499 -21.77 5.19 11.52
N GLY A 500 -22.58 4.65 10.61
CA GLY A 500 -24.05 4.66 10.71
C GLY A 500 -24.54 4.08 12.03
N ASN A 501 -24.08 2.87 12.37
CA ASN A 501 -24.46 2.17 13.61
C ASN A 501 -24.12 2.98 14.87
N VAL A 502 -22.98 3.68 14.88
CA VAL A 502 -22.57 4.50 16.03
C VAL A 502 -23.33 5.83 16.05
N MET A 503 -23.59 6.46 14.90
CA MET A 503 -24.35 7.72 14.83
C MET A 503 -25.77 7.61 15.40
N PHE A 504 -26.40 6.44 15.31
CA PHE A 504 -27.73 6.19 15.88
C PHE A 504 -27.72 5.82 17.38
N GLN A 505 -26.55 5.76 18.02
CA GLN A 505 -26.42 5.48 19.47
C GLN A 505 -26.31 6.77 20.28
N ILE A 506 -26.77 6.72 21.54
CA ILE A 506 -26.53 7.80 22.50
C ILE A 506 -25.08 7.69 22.97
N ASN A 507 -24.22 8.56 22.46
CA ASN A 507 -22.80 8.59 22.80
C ASN A 507 -22.46 9.80 23.68
N PRO A 508 -21.48 9.68 24.59
CA PRO A 508 -20.98 10.83 25.35
C PRO A 508 -20.33 11.87 24.45
N GLU A 509 -20.24 13.12 24.94
CA GLU A 509 -19.43 14.14 24.28
C GLU A 509 -18.00 13.64 24.04
N ARG A 510 -17.43 13.98 22.88
CA ARG A 510 -16.09 13.57 22.46
C ARG A 510 -15.87 12.05 22.45
N TYR A 511 -16.92 11.29 22.11
CA TYR A 511 -16.91 9.83 22.03
C TYR A 511 -15.62 9.24 21.43
N LEU A 512 -15.17 9.74 20.27
CA LEU A 512 -13.98 9.24 19.58
C LEU A 512 -12.70 9.42 20.40
N ARG A 513 -12.51 10.59 21.03
CA ARG A 513 -11.38 10.86 21.93
C ARG A 513 -11.43 9.97 23.16
N ASN A 514 -12.63 9.74 23.71
CA ASN A 514 -12.82 8.89 24.88
C ASN A 514 -12.47 7.43 24.57
N LEU A 515 -12.82 6.95 23.37
CA LEU A 515 -12.48 5.60 22.91
C LEU A 515 -10.98 5.45 22.67
N HIS A 516 -10.34 6.49 22.11
CA HIS A 516 -8.93 6.51 21.77
C HIS A 516 -8.00 6.64 22.96
N CYS A 517 -8.40 7.30 24.05
CA CYS A 517 -7.55 7.39 25.24
C CYS A 517 -7.49 6.10 26.06
N LEU A 518 -8.38 5.12 25.81
CA LEU A 518 -8.44 3.88 26.59
C LEU A 518 -7.14 3.07 26.45
N PRO A 519 -6.59 2.57 27.57
CA PRO A 519 -5.40 1.76 27.55
C PRO A 519 -5.70 0.39 26.92
N THR A 520 -4.69 -0.18 26.28
CA THR A 520 -4.72 -1.52 25.72
C THR A 520 -4.14 -2.53 26.71
N LYS A 521 -4.19 -3.83 26.37
CA LYS A 521 -3.52 -4.89 27.15
C LYS A 521 -1.98 -4.76 27.20
N ARG A 522 -1.42 -3.84 26.40
CA ARG A 522 0.02 -3.57 26.28
C ARG A 522 0.44 -2.28 26.96
N THR A 523 -0.51 -1.43 27.34
CA THR A 523 -0.20 -0.16 27.99
C THR A 523 0.54 -0.46 29.28
N VAL A 524 1.75 0.09 29.39
CA VAL A 524 2.61 -0.10 30.56
C VAL A 524 2.22 0.95 31.59
N GLY A 525 1.87 0.51 32.79
CA GLY A 525 1.57 1.39 33.91
C GLY A 525 2.83 1.82 34.64
N THR A 526 3.10 3.12 34.70
CA THR A 526 4.24 3.72 35.41
C THR A 526 3.75 4.78 36.42
N PRO A 527 3.39 4.41 37.68
CA PRO A 527 3.54 3.12 38.34
C PRO A 527 2.23 2.34 38.56
N PHE A 528 1.09 2.81 38.03
CA PHE A 528 -0.22 2.28 38.41
C PHE A 528 -0.85 1.39 37.33
N TRP A 529 -1.56 0.38 37.79
CA TRP A 529 -2.35 -0.56 36.99
C TRP A 529 -3.80 -0.57 37.49
N ALA A 530 -4.76 -0.80 36.60
CA ALA A 530 -6.17 -0.98 36.96
C ALA A 530 -6.75 -2.23 36.32
N LEU A 531 -7.80 -2.79 36.91
CA LEU A 531 -8.60 -3.83 36.27
C LEU A 531 -9.65 -3.17 35.40
N MET A 532 -9.61 -3.43 34.09
CA MET A 532 -10.55 -2.88 33.12
C MET A 532 -11.21 -4.00 32.32
N GLU A 533 -12.47 -3.84 31.95
CA GLU A 533 -13.21 -4.84 31.18
C GLU A 533 -12.77 -4.83 29.70
N PHE A 534 -12.55 -6.02 29.14
CA PHE A 534 -12.25 -6.20 27.73
C PHE A 534 -13.27 -7.10 27.04
N SER A 535 -13.64 -6.74 25.82
CA SER A 535 -14.31 -7.61 24.85
C SER A 535 -13.27 -8.04 23.82
N GLY A 536 -12.76 -9.27 23.95
CA GLY A 536 -11.62 -9.74 23.15
C GLY A 536 -10.35 -8.92 23.42
N ALA A 537 -9.87 -8.17 22.42
CA ALA A 537 -8.73 -7.27 22.52
C ALA A 537 -9.09 -5.82 22.88
N CYS A 538 -10.38 -5.47 22.84
CA CYS A 538 -10.86 -4.10 22.97
C CYS A 538 -11.26 -3.77 24.40
N ASN A 539 -10.78 -2.64 24.93
CA ASN A 539 -11.15 -2.12 26.24
C ASN A 539 -12.54 -1.46 26.15
N THR A 540 -13.46 -1.83 27.05
CA THR A 540 -14.83 -1.28 27.05
C THR A 540 -14.95 0.05 27.80
N GLY A 541 -13.87 0.49 28.45
CA GLY A 541 -13.84 1.69 29.29
C GLY A 541 -14.38 1.49 30.70
N LYS A 542 -14.97 0.32 31.02
CA LYS A 542 -15.38 0.01 32.39
C LYS A 542 -14.16 -0.34 33.23
N THR A 543 -13.94 0.44 34.28
CA THR A 543 -12.88 0.18 35.26
C THR A 543 -13.50 -0.40 36.52
N TYR A 544 -12.87 -1.42 37.09
CA TYR A 544 -13.36 -2.06 38.29
C TYR A 544 -13.29 -1.10 39.48
N SER A 545 -14.37 -1.04 40.26
CA SER A 545 -14.49 -0.15 41.42
C SER A 545 -15.17 -0.86 42.58
N VAL A 546 -14.77 -0.55 43.82
CA VAL A 546 -15.40 -1.08 45.04
C VAL A 546 -16.05 0.06 45.81
N GLY A 547 -17.36 -0.04 46.04
CA GLY A 547 -18.11 1.01 46.74
C GLY A 547 -18.08 2.37 46.05
N GLY A 548 -17.96 2.39 44.71
CA GLY A 548 -17.82 3.61 43.90
C GLY A 548 -16.40 4.16 43.79
N ASN A 549 -15.42 3.58 44.48
CA ASN A 549 -14.04 4.04 44.49
C ASN A 549 -13.14 3.24 43.55
N LEU A 550 -12.24 3.94 42.86
CA LEU A 550 -11.32 3.35 41.90
C LEU A 550 -10.21 2.59 42.62
N LEU A 551 -9.93 1.37 42.16
CA LEU A 551 -8.79 0.56 42.62
C LEU A 551 -7.61 0.66 41.66
N LEU A 552 -6.46 1.11 42.17
CA LEU A 552 -5.18 1.10 41.47
C LEU A 552 -4.21 0.14 42.15
N PHE A 553 -3.35 -0.49 41.35
CA PHE A 553 -2.36 -1.47 41.80
C PHE A 553 -0.96 -0.98 41.45
N ARG A 554 0.02 -1.28 42.32
CA ARG A 554 1.44 -0.92 42.09
C ARG A 554 2.16 -1.78 41.05
N SER A 555 1.59 -2.92 40.68
CA SER A 555 2.13 -3.77 39.63
C SER A 555 1.02 -4.55 38.92
N ARG A 556 1.34 -5.06 37.72
CA ARG A 556 0.43 -5.90 36.94
C ARG A 556 0.12 -7.21 37.67
N GLU A 557 1.13 -7.79 38.31
CA GLU A 557 1.04 -9.05 39.05
C GLU A 557 0.10 -8.90 40.25
N ALA A 558 0.19 -7.78 40.98
CA ALA A 558 -0.71 -7.50 42.10
C ALA A 558 -2.18 -7.39 41.64
N ALA A 559 -2.43 -6.73 40.51
CA ALA A 559 -3.77 -6.65 39.93
C ALA A 559 -4.30 -8.02 39.51
N GLN A 560 -3.46 -8.87 38.91
CA GLN A 560 -3.82 -10.22 38.49
C GLN A 560 -4.07 -11.16 39.68
N GLN A 561 -3.21 -11.14 40.70
CA GLN A 561 -3.39 -11.91 41.92
C GLN A 561 -4.69 -11.51 42.64
N TRP A 562 -4.97 -10.21 42.73
CA TRP A 562 -6.21 -9.72 43.31
C TRP A 562 -7.43 -10.21 42.51
N LYS A 563 -7.38 -10.14 41.18
CA LYS A 563 -8.41 -10.68 40.27
C LYS A 563 -8.67 -12.17 40.55
N GLU A 564 -7.62 -12.99 40.64
CA GLU A 564 -7.73 -14.44 40.89
C GLU A 564 -8.36 -14.74 42.26
N GLN A 565 -7.98 -13.99 43.29
CA GLN A 565 -8.55 -14.14 44.64
C GLN A 565 -10.04 -13.76 44.69
N CYS A 566 -10.46 -12.73 43.92
CA CYS A 566 -11.85 -12.31 43.83
C CYS A 566 -12.72 -13.20 42.93
N GLN A 567 -12.14 -13.88 41.93
CA GLN A 567 -12.86 -14.83 41.06
C GLN A 567 -13.45 -16.05 41.79
N ILE A 568 -13.00 -16.35 43.01
CA ILE A 568 -13.61 -17.39 43.85
C ILE A 568 -15.01 -16.95 44.36
N ARG A 569 -15.38 -15.66 44.26
CA ARG A 569 -16.62 -15.11 44.84
C ARG A 569 -17.58 -14.43 43.85
N GLU A 570 -17.16 -13.98 42.67
CA GLU A 570 -18.05 -13.27 41.72
C GLU A 570 -17.86 -13.68 40.24
N THR A 571 -18.95 -14.03 39.54
CA THR A 571 -18.94 -14.47 38.14
C THR A 571 -18.65 -13.36 37.11
N GLY A 572 -18.81 -12.08 37.49
CA GLY A 572 -18.64 -10.91 36.60
C GLY A 572 -17.20 -10.44 36.35
N ILE A 573 -16.22 -10.87 37.16
CA ILE A 573 -14.82 -10.40 37.08
C ILE A 573 -14.02 -11.08 35.95
N ARG A 574 -14.58 -12.10 35.28
CA ARG A 574 -13.86 -12.89 34.27
C ARG A 574 -13.39 -12.08 33.06
N THR A 575 -14.14 -11.06 32.66
CA THR A 575 -13.86 -10.18 31.51
C THR A 575 -12.88 -9.04 31.82
N TYR A 576 -12.49 -8.85 33.08
CA TYR A 576 -11.56 -7.79 33.47
C TYR A 576 -10.11 -8.21 33.30
N GLU A 577 -9.26 -7.38 32.74
CA GLU A 577 -7.81 -7.60 32.67
C GLU A 577 -7.03 -6.41 33.24
N ALA A 578 -5.81 -6.67 33.70
CA ALA A 578 -4.92 -5.63 34.19
C ALA A 578 -4.39 -4.81 33.01
N ALA A 579 -4.67 -3.52 33.03
CA ALA A 579 -4.19 -2.53 32.05
C ALA A 579 -3.40 -1.42 32.77
N GLY A 580 -2.34 -0.93 32.15
CA GLY A 580 -1.53 0.15 32.69
C GLY A 580 -2.28 1.49 32.67
N ILE A 581 -2.04 2.31 33.69
CA ILE A 581 -2.46 3.71 33.72
C ILE A 581 -1.24 4.55 33.36
N ASP A 582 -1.22 5.01 32.12
CA ASP A 582 -0.23 5.96 31.64
C ASP A 582 -0.72 7.41 31.79
N LEU A 583 0.18 8.37 31.58
CA LEU A 583 -0.16 9.79 31.73
C LEU A 583 -1.29 10.21 30.78
N TYR A 584 -1.31 9.65 29.56
CA TYR A 584 -2.31 9.98 28.55
C TYR A 584 -3.73 9.56 28.98
N TYR A 585 -3.93 8.32 29.43
CA TYR A 585 -5.22 7.89 29.97
C TYR A 585 -5.55 8.60 31.28
N TRP A 586 -4.54 8.85 32.12
CA TRP A 586 -4.75 9.53 33.40
C TRP A 586 -5.32 10.94 33.24
N GLU A 587 -4.80 11.74 32.31
CA GLU A 587 -5.32 13.09 32.05
C GLU A 587 -6.78 13.09 31.58
N PHE A 588 -7.24 11.99 30.99
CA PHE A 588 -8.65 11.74 30.71
C PHE A 588 -9.41 11.34 31.98
N LEU A 589 -8.99 10.25 32.64
CA LEU A 589 -9.66 9.66 33.80
C LEU A 589 -9.78 10.65 34.98
N LYS A 590 -8.73 11.44 35.23
CA LYS A 590 -8.65 12.46 36.28
C LYS A 590 -9.83 13.43 36.22
N LYS A 591 -10.25 13.85 35.03
CA LYS A 591 -11.38 14.80 34.87
C LYS A 591 -12.68 14.20 35.38
N TYR A 592 -12.91 12.91 35.13
CA TYR A 592 -14.09 12.19 35.63
C TYR A 592 -14.02 11.99 37.14
N LEU A 593 -12.86 11.57 37.66
CA LEU A 593 -12.67 11.37 39.10
C LEU A 593 -12.90 12.66 39.89
N LEU A 594 -12.40 13.80 39.39
CA LEU A 594 -12.61 15.11 40.00
C LEU A 594 -14.08 15.56 39.92
N HIS A 595 -14.78 15.25 38.83
CA HIS A 595 -16.19 15.59 38.69
C HIS A 595 -17.09 14.77 39.63
N MET A 596 -16.72 13.53 39.90
CA MET A 596 -17.47 12.61 40.76
C MET A 596 -17.10 12.69 42.25
N ASP A 597 -16.11 13.52 42.62
CA ASP A 597 -15.52 13.56 43.97
C ASP A 597 -15.09 12.15 44.45
N ALA A 598 -14.55 11.36 43.52
CA ALA A 598 -14.24 9.95 43.74
C ALA A 598 -12.91 9.77 44.49
N GLU A 599 -12.87 8.83 45.43
CA GLU A 599 -11.64 8.48 46.15
C GLU A 599 -10.89 7.36 45.42
N VAL A 600 -9.56 7.41 45.46
CA VAL A 600 -8.69 6.41 44.81
C VAL A 600 -7.99 5.59 45.88
N TYR A 601 -8.11 4.27 45.80
CA TYR A 601 -7.37 3.33 46.65
C TYR A 601 -6.20 2.74 45.89
N ILE A 602 -5.01 2.82 46.47
CA ILE A 602 -3.83 2.14 45.96
C ILE A 602 -3.64 0.87 46.80
N LEU A 603 -3.68 -0.28 46.13
CA LEU A 603 -3.36 -1.58 46.67
C LEU A 603 -1.90 -1.92 46.35
N GLY A 604 -1.16 -2.38 47.37
CA GLY A 604 0.24 -2.78 47.27
C GLY A 604 0.52 -3.99 48.18
N ASN A 605 1.67 -4.64 47.97
CA ASN A 605 2.03 -5.86 48.70
C ASN A 605 2.26 -5.64 50.21
N GLU A 606 2.58 -4.41 50.65
CA GLU A 606 2.93 -4.12 52.06
C GLU A 606 2.02 -3.08 52.74
N GLU A 607 1.38 -2.15 52.00
CA GLU A 607 0.41 -1.20 52.57
C GLU A 607 -0.69 -0.83 51.55
N ASN A 608 -1.95 -0.93 51.97
CA ASN A 608 -3.10 -0.38 51.26
C ASN A 608 -3.35 1.04 51.75
N ARG A 609 -3.38 2.01 50.84
CA ARG A 609 -3.59 3.41 51.21
C ARG A 609 -4.66 4.07 50.37
N LYS A 610 -5.36 5.02 50.99
CA LYS A 610 -6.23 5.97 50.30
C LYS A 610 -5.40 7.15 49.84
N ALA A 611 -5.57 7.58 48.60
CA ALA A 611 -4.83 8.68 48.00
C ALA A 611 -5.78 9.67 47.33
N SER A 612 -5.40 10.95 47.35
CA SER A 612 -6.13 11.98 46.62
C SER A 612 -5.78 11.95 45.12
N VAL A 613 -6.67 12.44 44.27
CA VAL A 613 -6.40 12.56 42.81
C VAL A 613 -5.15 13.41 42.55
N ALA A 614 -4.90 14.45 43.34
CA ALA A 614 -3.71 15.30 43.22
C ALA A 614 -2.40 14.57 43.56
N GLU A 615 -2.42 13.66 44.54
CA GLU A 615 -1.25 12.82 44.87
C GLU A 615 -0.91 11.84 43.74
N ILE A 616 -1.92 11.21 43.13
CA ILE A 616 -1.71 10.31 41.98
C ILE A 616 -1.12 11.08 40.80
N ASP A 617 -1.64 12.28 40.53
CA ASP A 617 -1.17 13.15 39.46
C ASP A 617 0.31 13.54 39.61
N GLY A 618 0.73 13.91 40.83
CA GLY A 618 2.14 14.21 41.12
C GLY A 618 3.05 13.01 40.85
N ILE A 619 2.66 11.82 41.31
CA ILE A 619 3.44 10.59 41.11
C ILE A 619 3.58 10.25 39.62
N LEU A 620 2.50 10.35 38.84
CA LEU A 620 2.55 10.02 37.42
C LEU A 620 3.47 10.98 36.64
N ARG A 621 3.44 12.28 36.96
CA ARG A 621 4.29 13.30 36.31
C ARG A 621 5.77 13.19 36.67
N GLU A 622 6.11 12.67 37.85
CA GLU A 622 7.50 12.41 38.25
C GLU A 622 8.09 11.18 37.54
N ASN A 623 7.25 10.27 37.03
CA ASN A 623 7.66 8.99 36.43
C ASN A 623 7.44 8.92 34.90
N SER A 624 6.86 9.96 34.30
CA SER A 624 6.75 10.19 32.85
C SER A 624 7.95 10.97 32.34
#